data_AF-A0A8B6FN56-F1
#
_entry.id   AF-A0A8B6FN56-F1
#
_cell.length_a   1.000
_cell.length_b   1.000
_cell.length_c   1.000
_cell.angle_alpha   90.00
_cell.angle_beta   90.00
_cell.angle_gamma   90.00
#
_symmetry.space_group_name_H-M   'P 1'
#
loop_
_entity.id
_entity.type
_entity.pdbx_description
1 polymer ?
#
loop_
_entity_poly.entity_id
_entity_poly.type
_entity_poly.pdbx_seq_one_letter_code
_entity_poly.pdbx_strand_id
1 'polypeptide(L)'
;MTKKKAIRVGHRGAARRLISKIEEELEKETTQRDEIESLCETLKKKRDILSELDNRILEEIAEENMEAEIEDSDRYVLDIERILTKSRCLRLGKVLELRIVGVSGSDNIKSQSEVVKEYGEKSIILENGKYTAKLPWKPDFLPLPHNMELVKQRTGSVIRRLANKPDLLKMYGDIIMEQERRHFIEKVEETKLPTDRPVHYIPHHPVAKESSTTPIRIVYDCSCKDGRDNPSLNECLESHPPVMNDITGILMRFRAKKYATTSDLEKAFLQIQLDEKDRDATRFLWLSDPTNTSSPLITYRFKSVLFGATCSPFILSATLLKHFKRKSGETFRYT
;
A
#
# COMPACT_ATOMS: atom_id res chain seq x y z
N MET A 1 -44.67 3.71 32.07
CA MET A 1 -44.50 3.72 30.59
C MET A 1 -44.85 5.04 29.85
N THR A 2 -46.12 5.48 29.69
CA THR A 2 -46.51 6.57 28.73
C THR A 2 -45.86 7.94 28.99
N LYS A 3 -45.77 8.36 30.25
CA LYS A 3 -45.12 9.63 30.66
C LYS A 3 -43.61 9.62 30.38
N LYS A 4 -42.93 8.48 30.55
CA LYS A 4 -41.49 8.32 30.28
C LYS A 4 -41.19 8.37 28.78
N LYS A 5 -42.03 7.71 27.95
CA LYS A 5 -41.93 7.78 26.49
C LYS A 5 -42.12 9.22 25.97
N ALA A 6 -43.06 9.98 26.53
CA ALA A 6 -43.25 11.40 26.19
C ALA A 6 -42.02 12.27 26.54
N ILE A 7 -41.43 12.06 27.72
CA ILE A 7 -40.19 12.75 28.14
C ILE A 7 -39.04 12.39 27.19
N ARG A 8 -38.88 11.11 26.82
CA ARG A 8 -37.87 10.65 25.88
C ARG A 8 -38.00 11.34 24.52
N VAL A 9 -39.20 11.43 23.96
CA VAL A 9 -39.46 12.12 22.68
C VAL A 9 -39.04 13.59 22.74
N GLY A 10 -39.31 14.27 23.86
CA GLY A 10 -38.86 15.65 24.08
C GLY A 10 -37.33 15.80 24.07
N HIS A 11 -36.62 14.90 24.74
CA HIS A 11 -35.16 14.88 24.75
C HIS A 11 -34.56 14.54 23.37
N ARG A 12 -35.18 13.62 22.62
CA ARG A 12 -34.78 13.30 21.23
C ARG A 12 -34.96 14.51 20.31
N GLY A 13 -36.07 15.24 20.43
CA GLY A 13 -36.32 16.46 19.67
C GLY A 13 -35.29 17.56 19.96
N ALA A 14 -34.88 17.70 21.23
CA ALA A 14 -33.83 18.63 21.62
C ALA A 14 -32.45 18.20 21.08
N ALA A 15 -32.11 16.92 21.13
CA ALA A 15 -30.86 16.39 20.58
C ALA A 15 -30.77 16.60 19.07
N ARG A 16 -31.85 16.39 18.31
CA ARG A 16 -31.91 16.67 16.86
C ARG A 16 -31.65 18.15 16.54
N ARG A 17 -32.22 19.07 17.30
CA ARG A 17 -31.96 20.51 17.14
C ARG A 17 -30.51 20.87 17.41
N LEU A 18 -29.91 20.28 18.46
CA LEU A 18 -28.49 20.46 18.75
C LEU A 18 -27.60 19.90 17.65
N ILE A 19 -27.92 18.73 17.11
CA ILE A 19 -27.21 18.12 15.97
C ILE A 19 -27.25 19.06 14.76
N SER A 20 -28.44 19.54 14.37
CA SER A 20 -28.60 20.44 13.23
C SER A 20 -27.80 21.72 13.40
N LYS A 21 -27.81 22.29 14.62
CA LYS A 21 -27.02 23.50 14.93
C LYS A 21 -25.51 23.23 14.86
N ILE A 22 -25.06 22.09 15.39
CA ILE A 22 -23.66 21.68 15.30
C ILE A 22 -23.25 21.48 13.83
N GLU A 23 -24.08 20.84 13.01
CA GLU A 23 -23.80 20.64 11.58
C GLU A 23 -23.72 21.96 10.81
N GLU A 24 -24.61 22.91 11.08
CA GLU A 24 -24.57 24.25 10.48
C GLU A 24 -23.30 25.03 10.86
N GLU A 25 -22.89 24.98 12.14
CA GLU A 25 -21.63 25.59 12.57
C GLU A 25 -20.40 24.87 12.00
N LEU A 26 -20.49 23.57 11.73
CA LEU A 26 -19.43 22.78 11.08
C LEU A 26 -19.21 23.17 9.61
N GLU A 27 -20.22 23.72 8.93
CA GLU A 27 -20.16 24.08 7.50
C GLU A 27 -19.62 25.50 7.27
N LYS A 28 -19.52 26.33 8.31
CA LYS A 28 -18.99 27.71 8.21
C LYS A 28 -17.46 27.72 8.18
N GLU A 29 -16.88 28.47 7.24
CA GLU A 29 -15.42 28.64 7.06
C GLU A 29 -14.72 29.30 8.27
N THR A 30 -15.43 30.10 9.05
CA THR A 30 -14.96 30.77 10.28
C THR A 30 -15.49 30.07 11.52
N THR A 31 -15.19 28.77 11.65
CA THR A 31 -15.71 27.95 12.74
C THR A 31 -15.28 28.47 14.12
N GLN A 32 -16.24 28.94 14.94
CA GLN A 32 -15.98 29.32 16.33
C GLN A 32 -15.85 28.08 17.20
N ARG A 33 -14.60 27.69 17.47
CA ARG A 33 -14.20 26.48 18.16
C ARG A 33 -14.88 26.29 19.53
N ASP A 34 -14.95 27.36 20.31
CA ASP A 34 -15.48 27.33 21.68
C ASP A 34 -17.01 27.13 21.68
N GLU A 35 -17.71 27.61 20.65
CA GLU A 35 -19.15 27.44 20.50
C GLU A 35 -19.50 25.98 20.17
N ILE A 36 -18.75 25.34 19.26
CA ILE A 36 -18.94 23.91 18.93
C ILE A 36 -18.65 23.03 20.15
N GLU A 37 -17.63 23.36 20.95
CA GLU A 37 -17.27 22.59 22.14
C GLU A 37 -18.38 22.64 23.19
N SER A 38 -18.91 23.84 23.47
CA SER A 38 -20.07 24.04 24.35
C SER A 38 -21.31 23.28 23.87
N LEU A 39 -21.60 23.29 22.56
CA LEU A 39 -22.70 22.54 21.97
C LEU A 39 -22.50 21.02 22.09
N CYS A 40 -21.26 20.53 21.87
CA CYS A 40 -20.93 19.11 22.00
C CYS A 40 -21.01 18.61 23.44
N GLU A 41 -20.61 19.41 24.44
CA GLU A 41 -20.81 19.07 25.85
C GLU A 41 -22.29 18.97 26.22
N THR A 42 -23.09 19.90 25.71
CA THR A 42 -24.54 19.87 25.91
C THR A 42 -25.16 18.63 25.26
N LEU A 43 -24.69 18.24 24.08
CA LEU A 43 -25.13 17.03 23.38
C LEU A 43 -24.74 15.74 24.15
N LYS A 44 -23.53 15.68 24.73
CA LYS A 44 -23.10 14.55 25.58
C LYS A 44 -24.00 14.38 26.81
N LYS A 45 -24.28 15.48 27.53
CA LYS A 45 -25.21 15.45 28.67
C LYS A 45 -26.59 14.94 28.27
N LYS A 46 -27.08 15.31 27.07
CA LYS A 46 -28.36 14.80 26.55
C LYS A 46 -28.32 13.33 26.15
N ARG A 47 -27.20 12.84 25.60
CA ARG A 47 -26.98 11.40 25.32
C ARG A 47 -27.08 10.59 26.60
N ASP A 48 -26.41 11.02 27.66
CA ASP A 48 -26.37 10.27 28.93
C ASP A 48 -27.78 10.18 29.55
N ILE A 49 -28.54 11.28 29.51
CA ILE A 49 -29.95 11.27 29.95
C ILE A 49 -30.82 10.34 29.08
N LEU A 50 -30.61 10.32 27.76
CA LEU A 50 -31.36 9.44 26.86
C LEU A 50 -31.05 7.96 27.13
N SER A 51 -29.78 7.61 27.35
CA SER A 51 -29.37 6.24 27.71
C SER A 51 -29.99 5.79 29.03
N GLU A 52 -30.02 6.68 30.04
CA GLU A 52 -30.66 6.38 31.32
C GLU A 52 -32.18 6.19 31.17
N LEU A 53 -32.84 7.00 30.35
CA LEU A 53 -34.26 6.86 30.05
C LEU A 53 -34.57 5.57 29.29
N ASP A 54 -33.72 5.18 28.33
CA ASP A 54 -33.90 3.97 27.53
C ASP A 54 -33.71 2.72 28.41
N ASN A 55 -32.70 2.66 29.26
CA ASN A 55 -32.53 1.57 30.23
C ASN A 55 -33.77 1.41 31.14
N ARG A 56 -34.29 2.52 31.66
CA ARG A 56 -35.50 2.53 32.52
C ARG A 56 -36.80 2.22 31.78
N ILE A 57 -36.82 2.31 30.45
CA ILE A 57 -37.97 1.94 29.62
C ILE A 57 -37.89 0.45 29.29
N LEU A 58 -36.70 -0.06 28.98
CA LEU A 58 -36.45 -1.48 28.71
C LEU A 58 -36.79 -2.35 29.94
N GLU A 59 -36.50 -1.88 31.15
CA GLU A 59 -36.88 -2.56 32.41
C GLU A 59 -38.40 -2.69 32.62
N GLU A 60 -39.23 -1.84 31.99
CA GLU A 60 -40.69 -1.83 32.15
C GLU A 60 -41.45 -2.51 30.99
N ILE A 61 -40.76 -2.94 29.93
CA ILE A 61 -41.37 -3.46 28.70
C ILE A 61 -41.46 -4.99 28.74
N ALA A 62 -42.59 -5.53 28.28
CA ALA A 62 -42.76 -6.98 28.07
C ALA A 62 -41.82 -7.48 26.96
N GLU A 63 -41.27 -8.69 27.12
CA GLU A 63 -40.24 -9.27 26.22
C GLU A 63 -40.60 -9.18 24.73
N GLU A 64 -41.88 -9.35 24.38
CA GLU A 64 -42.39 -9.27 23.00
C GLU A 64 -42.22 -7.91 22.31
N ASN A 65 -42.04 -6.83 23.06
CA ASN A 65 -41.88 -5.46 22.52
C ASN A 65 -40.45 -4.91 22.72
N MET A 66 -39.52 -5.72 23.22
CA MET A 66 -38.18 -5.28 23.59
C MET A 66 -37.30 -4.99 22.37
N GLU A 67 -37.31 -5.86 21.35
CA GLU A 67 -36.51 -5.69 20.13
C GLU A 67 -36.83 -4.39 19.37
N ALA A 68 -38.13 -4.10 19.16
CA ALA A 68 -38.55 -2.89 18.45
C ALA A 68 -38.15 -1.60 19.22
N GLU A 69 -38.11 -1.68 20.55
CA GLU A 69 -37.70 -0.55 21.39
C GLU A 69 -36.18 -0.35 21.40
N ILE A 70 -35.40 -1.44 21.34
CA ILE A 70 -33.94 -1.41 21.19
C ILE A 70 -33.57 -0.79 19.84
N GLU A 71 -34.15 -1.27 18.73
CA GLU A 71 -33.89 -0.72 17.40
C GLU A 71 -34.24 0.77 17.29
N ASP A 72 -35.33 1.20 17.93
CA ASP A 72 -35.71 2.61 17.99
C ASP A 72 -34.81 3.44 18.92
N SER A 73 -34.14 2.84 19.91
CA SER A 73 -33.14 3.54 20.73
C SER A 73 -31.81 3.68 19.97
N ASP A 74 -31.30 2.59 19.40
CA ASP A 74 -29.99 2.50 18.77
C ASP A 74 -29.82 3.47 17.60
N ARG A 75 -30.89 3.67 16.80
CA ARG A 75 -30.88 4.60 15.67
C ARG A 75 -30.40 6.01 16.04
N TYR A 76 -30.81 6.51 17.22
CA TYR A 76 -30.55 7.89 17.63
C TYR A 76 -29.23 8.02 18.40
N VAL A 77 -28.86 6.99 19.16
CA VAL A 77 -27.56 6.92 19.81
C VAL A 77 -26.45 6.93 18.75
N LEU A 78 -26.61 6.14 17.68
CA LEU A 78 -25.68 6.13 16.54
C LEU A 78 -25.57 7.48 15.85
N ASP A 79 -26.68 8.21 15.67
CA ASP A 79 -26.66 9.56 15.09
C ASP A 79 -25.92 10.56 15.99
N ILE A 80 -26.13 10.50 17.31
CA ILE A 80 -25.43 11.37 18.27
C ILE A 80 -23.94 11.03 18.29
N GLU A 81 -23.57 9.75 18.33
CA GLU A 81 -22.17 9.31 18.33
C GLU A 81 -21.46 9.67 17.03
N ARG A 82 -22.14 9.57 15.89
CA ARG A 82 -21.63 10.03 14.60
C ARG A 82 -21.29 11.51 14.63
N ILE A 83 -22.15 12.35 15.19
CA ILE A 83 -21.95 13.80 15.26
C ILE A 83 -20.85 14.15 16.25
N LEU A 84 -20.85 13.55 17.44
CA LEU A 84 -19.76 13.73 18.41
C LEU A 84 -18.40 13.30 17.84
N THR A 85 -18.38 12.25 17.02
CA THR A 85 -17.18 11.81 16.30
C THR A 85 -16.79 12.79 15.20
N LYS A 86 -17.75 13.28 14.40
CA LYS A 86 -17.53 14.30 13.36
C LYS A 86 -16.97 15.60 13.94
N SER A 87 -17.54 16.10 15.04
CA SER A 87 -17.06 17.30 15.75
C SER A 87 -15.69 17.07 16.40
N ARG A 88 -15.42 15.85 16.88
CA ARG A 88 -14.08 15.46 17.35
C ARG A 88 -13.07 15.40 16.20
N CYS A 89 -13.50 15.04 15.00
CA CYS A 89 -12.70 15.07 13.77
C CYS A 89 -12.46 16.48 13.20
N LEU A 90 -13.24 17.51 13.58
CA LEU A 90 -12.87 18.90 13.24
C LEU A 90 -11.58 19.37 13.91
N ARG A 91 -11.19 18.76 15.05
CA ARG A 91 -9.83 18.94 15.60
C ARG A 91 -8.73 18.50 14.61
N LEU A 92 -9.10 17.73 13.59
CA LEU A 92 -8.27 17.19 12.52
C LEU A 92 -8.74 17.66 11.13
N GLY A 93 -9.58 18.70 11.02
CA GLY A 93 -10.16 19.15 9.75
C GLY A 93 -9.11 19.49 8.68
N LYS A 94 -7.96 20.05 9.10
CA LYS A 94 -6.79 20.25 8.22
C LYS A 94 -6.06 18.95 7.80
N VAL A 95 -6.28 17.84 8.49
CA VAL A 95 -5.64 16.54 8.24
C VAL A 95 -6.48 15.67 7.30
N LEU A 96 -7.80 15.83 7.28
CA LEU A 96 -8.69 15.00 6.47
C LEU A 96 -8.86 15.47 5.02
N GLU A 97 -8.55 16.74 4.72
CA GLU A 97 -8.45 17.27 3.35
C GLU A 97 -7.17 16.88 2.61
N LEU A 98 -6.24 16.20 3.29
CA LEU A 98 -5.12 15.56 2.61
C LEU A 98 -5.69 14.46 1.70
N ARG A 99 -5.87 14.85 0.43
CA ARG A 99 -5.82 13.99 -0.74
C ARG A 99 -4.63 13.02 -0.60
N ILE A 100 -4.56 12.02 -1.46
CA ILE A 100 -3.52 10.96 -1.51
C ILE A 100 -2.09 11.51 -1.79
N VAL A 101 -1.79 12.73 -1.37
CA VAL A 101 -0.56 13.46 -1.60
C VAL A 101 -0.06 13.89 -0.23
N GLY A 102 1.09 13.33 0.15
CA GLY A 102 1.73 13.53 1.44
C GLY A 102 1.83 15.00 1.85
N VAL A 103 1.86 15.18 3.17
CA VAL A 103 2.05 16.45 3.88
C VAL A 103 3.13 17.30 3.20
N SER A 104 2.75 18.45 2.64
CA SER A 104 3.68 19.49 2.23
C SER A 104 4.13 20.26 3.47
N GLY A 105 5.21 19.79 4.08
CA GLY A 105 6.05 20.65 4.92
C GLY A 105 6.80 21.64 4.03
N SER A 106 6.85 22.89 4.47
CA SER A 106 7.54 23.99 3.81
C SER A 106 9.05 23.74 3.67
N ASP A 107 9.61 24.34 2.61
CA ASP A 107 11.01 24.74 2.38
C ASP A 107 11.74 24.02 1.23
N ASN A 108 11.77 24.70 0.08
CA ASN A 108 12.75 24.69 -1.02
C ASN A 108 13.29 23.37 -1.61
N ILE A 109 12.70 22.22 -1.28
CA ILE A 109 12.94 20.91 -1.92
C ILE A 109 11.70 20.62 -2.76
N LYS A 110 11.84 20.27 -4.05
CA LYS A 110 10.71 19.75 -4.87
C LYS A 110 9.93 18.78 -3.99
N SER A 111 8.65 19.05 -3.74
CA SER A 111 7.89 18.22 -2.80
C SER A 111 7.99 16.77 -3.28
N GLN A 112 8.22 15.81 -2.38
CA GLN A 112 8.40 14.40 -2.75
C GLN A 112 7.28 13.90 -3.69
N SER A 113 6.08 14.46 -3.54
CA SER A 113 4.93 14.29 -4.42
C SER A 113 5.19 14.72 -5.88
N GLU A 114 5.86 15.85 -6.13
CA GLU A 114 6.18 16.33 -7.47
C GLU A 114 7.16 15.39 -8.19
N VAL A 115 8.20 14.92 -7.51
CA VAL A 115 9.17 13.99 -8.10
C VAL A 115 8.50 12.68 -8.54
N VAL A 116 7.61 12.15 -7.69
CA VAL A 116 6.84 10.93 -7.99
C VAL A 116 5.90 11.15 -9.17
N LYS A 117 5.27 12.33 -9.27
CA LYS A 117 4.40 12.69 -10.39
C LYS A 117 5.19 12.84 -11.68
N GLU A 118 6.32 13.54 -11.64
CA GLU A 118 7.21 13.75 -12.78
C GLU A 118 7.74 12.42 -13.33
N TYR A 119 8.21 11.53 -12.44
CA TYR A 119 8.62 10.17 -12.81
C TYR A 119 7.44 9.37 -13.39
N GLY A 120 6.26 9.43 -12.77
CA GLY A 120 5.07 8.76 -13.29
C GLY A 120 4.69 9.20 -14.69
N GLU A 121 4.84 10.47 -15.02
CA GLU A 121 4.52 11.02 -16.34
C GLU A 121 5.57 10.65 -17.40
N LYS A 122 6.86 10.72 -17.07
CA LYS A 122 7.98 10.50 -18.00
C LYS A 122 8.40 9.03 -18.17
N SER A 123 8.30 8.25 -17.11
CA SER A 123 8.99 6.95 -16.99
C SER A 123 8.06 5.76 -16.84
N ILE A 124 6.75 5.97 -16.66
CA ILE A 124 5.75 4.91 -16.61
C ILE A 124 4.83 5.02 -17.82
N ILE A 125 4.64 3.94 -18.57
CA ILE A 125 3.76 3.88 -19.74
C ILE A 125 2.68 2.83 -19.46
N LEU A 126 1.45 3.07 -19.92
CA LEU A 126 0.36 2.11 -19.83
C LEU A 126 -0.06 1.70 -21.24
N GLU A 127 0.26 0.47 -21.61
CA GLU A 127 -0.05 -0.11 -22.93
C GLU A 127 -0.83 -1.41 -22.73
N ASN A 128 -1.93 -1.59 -23.46
CA ASN A 128 -2.74 -2.81 -23.42
C ASN A 128 -3.14 -3.26 -21.99
N GLY A 129 -3.39 -2.28 -21.10
CA GLY A 129 -3.76 -2.55 -19.70
C GLY A 129 -2.61 -2.95 -18.79
N LYS A 130 -1.36 -2.95 -19.26
CA LYS A 130 -0.16 -3.25 -18.47
C LYS A 130 0.71 -2.01 -18.30
N TYR A 131 1.21 -1.82 -17.08
CA TYR A 131 2.15 -0.75 -16.77
C TYR A 131 3.58 -1.21 -17.07
N THR A 132 4.34 -0.39 -17.78
CA THR A 132 5.77 -0.55 -18.03
C THR A 132 6.51 0.62 -17.40
N ALA A 133 7.52 0.36 -16.59
CA ALA A 133 8.31 1.36 -15.88
C ALA A 133 9.79 1.27 -16.28
N LYS A 134 10.43 2.43 -16.43
CA LYS A 134 11.89 2.55 -16.59
C LYS A 134 12.57 2.60 -15.24
N LEU A 135 13.72 1.96 -15.08
CA LEU A 135 14.50 2.08 -13.85
C LEU A 135 14.93 3.55 -13.65
N PRO A 136 14.80 4.12 -12.44
CA PRO A 136 15.18 5.51 -12.19
C PRO A 136 16.71 5.59 -12.01
N TRP A 137 17.45 5.57 -13.12
CA TRP A 137 18.90 5.72 -13.12
C TRP A 137 19.30 7.11 -12.62
N LYS A 138 20.27 7.19 -11.71
CA LYS A 138 20.87 8.48 -11.31
C LYS A 138 21.57 9.13 -12.52
N PRO A 139 21.60 10.46 -12.65
CA PRO A 139 22.29 11.13 -13.75
C PRO A 139 23.80 10.81 -13.82
N ASP A 140 24.44 10.71 -12.65
CA ASP A 140 25.90 10.55 -12.52
C ASP A 140 26.31 9.14 -12.06
N PHE A 141 25.53 8.11 -12.41
CA PHE A 141 25.86 6.75 -11.97
C PHE A 141 27.15 6.25 -12.62
N LEU A 142 28.01 5.64 -11.80
CA LEU A 142 29.17 4.91 -12.32
C LEU A 142 28.68 3.70 -13.13
N PRO A 143 29.35 3.34 -14.25
CA PRO A 143 29.01 2.17 -15.02
C PRO A 143 28.95 0.91 -14.14
N LEU A 144 27.86 0.13 -14.28
CA LEU A 144 27.73 -1.12 -13.55
C LEU A 144 28.82 -2.11 -13.99
N PRO A 145 29.51 -2.75 -13.04
CA PRO A 145 30.55 -3.73 -13.37
C PRO A 145 29.92 -4.99 -13.97
N HIS A 146 30.68 -5.66 -14.85
CA HIS A 146 30.34 -7.00 -15.30
C HIS A 146 30.70 -8.02 -14.22
N ASN A 147 29.77 -8.29 -13.31
CA ASN A 147 29.97 -9.11 -12.11
C ASN A 147 29.53 -10.57 -12.25
N MET A 148 29.50 -11.11 -13.49
CA MET A 148 28.98 -12.45 -13.75
C MET A 148 29.71 -13.55 -12.95
N GLU A 149 31.04 -13.46 -12.84
CA GLU A 149 31.86 -14.46 -12.15
C GLU A 149 31.57 -14.51 -10.65
N LEU A 150 31.42 -13.35 -10.01
CA LEU A 150 30.98 -13.24 -8.62
C LEU A 150 29.62 -13.92 -8.41
N VAL A 151 28.66 -13.67 -9.30
CA VAL A 151 27.31 -14.25 -9.20
C VAL A 151 27.32 -15.74 -9.48
N LYS A 152 28.17 -16.24 -10.38
CA LYS A 152 28.40 -17.69 -10.58
C LYS A 152 28.88 -18.35 -9.30
N GLN A 153 29.89 -17.78 -8.63
CA GLN A 153 30.43 -18.31 -7.38
C GLN A 153 29.39 -18.33 -6.25
N ARG A 154 28.60 -17.26 -6.11
CA ARG A 154 27.50 -17.17 -5.14
C ARG A 154 26.39 -18.18 -5.44
N THR A 155 25.99 -18.30 -6.70
CA THR A 155 24.97 -19.26 -7.14
C THR A 155 25.43 -20.70 -6.88
N GLY A 156 26.68 -21.03 -7.19
CA GLY A 156 27.26 -22.35 -6.88
C GLY A 156 27.28 -22.65 -5.38
N SER A 157 27.51 -21.64 -4.53
CA SER A 157 27.43 -21.79 -3.08
C SER A 157 26.00 -22.05 -2.59
N VAL A 158 25.01 -21.39 -3.19
CA VAL A 158 23.59 -21.66 -2.93
C VAL A 158 23.21 -23.09 -3.34
N ILE A 159 23.63 -23.52 -4.53
CA ILE A 159 23.39 -24.88 -5.04
C ILE A 159 24.02 -25.92 -4.11
N ARG A 160 25.28 -25.76 -3.70
CA ARG A 160 25.95 -26.67 -2.74
C ARG A 160 25.19 -26.76 -1.42
N ARG A 161 24.69 -25.62 -0.91
CA ARG A 161 23.91 -25.59 0.33
C ARG A 161 22.55 -26.29 0.19
N LEU A 162 21.92 -26.17 -0.98
CA LEU A 162 20.64 -26.81 -1.28
C LEU A 162 20.77 -28.29 -1.66
N ALA A 163 21.93 -28.73 -2.16
CA ALA A 163 22.18 -30.12 -2.56
C ALA A 163 21.97 -31.11 -1.40
N ASN A 164 22.26 -30.70 -0.17
CA ASN A 164 22.04 -31.51 1.04
C ASN A 164 20.56 -31.56 1.48
N LYS A 165 19.65 -30.89 0.77
CA LYS A 165 18.21 -30.77 1.08
C LYS A 165 17.36 -30.86 -0.20
N PRO A 166 17.13 -32.07 -0.75
CA PRO A 166 16.47 -32.26 -2.04
C PRO A 166 15.10 -31.57 -2.15
N ASP A 167 14.29 -31.62 -1.09
CA ASP A 167 12.97 -30.98 -1.06
C ASP A 167 13.05 -29.46 -1.22
N LEU A 168 14.05 -28.83 -0.58
CA LEU A 168 14.26 -27.38 -0.71
C LEU A 168 14.83 -27.01 -2.08
N LEU A 169 15.71 -27.84 -2.65
CA LEU A 169 16.23 -27.62 -4.00
C LEU A 169 15.09 -27.66 -5.03
N LYS A 170 14.23 -28.68 -4.94
CA LYS A 170 13.05 -28.80 -5.79
C LYS A 170 12.13 -27.59 -5.64
N MET A 171 11.79 -27.22 -4.42
CA MET A 171 10.93 -26.06 -4.15
C MET A 171 11.54 -24.75 -4.68
N TYR A 172 12.86 -24.60 -4.61
CA TYR A 172 13.56 -23.45 -5.18
C TYR A 172 13.42 -23.40 -6.70
N GLY A 173 13.60 -24.54 -7.37
CA GLY A 173 13.37 -24.71 -8.79
C GLY A 173 11.93 -24.40 -9.19
N ASP A 174 10.97 -24.94 -8.45
CA ASP A 174 9.54 -24.74 -8.68
C ASP A 174 9.16 -23.25 -8.60
N ILE A 175 9.74 -22.49 -7.66
CA ILE A 175 9.52 -21.04 -7.56
C ILE A 175 10.03 -20.31 -8.80
N ILE A 176 11.21 -20.65 -9.32
CA ILE A 176 11.77 -20.02 -10.53
C ILE A 176 10.96 -20.40 -11.76
N MET A 177 10.59 -21.68 -11.90
CA MET A 177 9.71 -22.15 -12.98
C MET A 177 8.35 -21.44 -12.95
N GLU A 178 7.77 -21.23 -11.78
CA GLU A 178 6.52 -20.48 -11.65
C GLU A 178 6.68 -18.99 -12.01
N GLN A 179 7.81 -18.37 -11.66
CA GLN A 179 8.13 -17.00 -12.08
C GLN A 179 8.26 -16.89 -13.61
N GLU A 180 8.88 -17.88 -14.25
CA GLU A 180 9.01 -17.96 -15.71
C GLU A 180 7.63 -18.18 -16.36
N ARG A 181 6.83 -19.14 -15.86
CA ARG A 181 5.48 -19.44 -16.36
C ARG A 181 4.56 -18.23 -16.27
N ARG A 182 4.68 -17.42 -15.21
CA ARG A 182 3.92 -16.17 -15.04
C ARG A 182 4.50 -14.98 -15.80
N HIS A 183 5.56 -15.18 -16.57
CA HIS A 183 6.23 -14.16 -17.39
C HIS A 183 6.78 -12.99 -16.57
N PHE A 184 7.17 -13.23 -15.32
CA PHE A 184 7.87 -12.25 -14.49
C PHE A 184 9.37 -12.22 -14.77
N ILE A 185 9.90 -13.35 -15.21
CA ILE A 185 11.27 -13.52 -15.67
C ILE A 185 11.26 -14.15 -17.06
N GLU A 186 12.35 -13.98 -17.80
CA GLU A 186 12.58 -14.61 -19.10
C GLU A 186 14.03 -15.07 -19.21
N LYS A 187 14.26 -16.13 -19.99
CA LYS A 187 15.62 -16.58 -20.32
C LYS A 187 16.28 -15.56 -21.25
N VAL A 188 17.56 -15.33 -21.02
CA VAL A 188 18.38 -14.49 -21.90
C VAL A 188 18.99 -15.40 -22.96
N GLU A 189 18.72 -15.13 -24.23
CA GLU A 189 19.42 -15.79 -25.32
C GLU A 189 20.91 -15.43 -25.24
N GLU A 190 21.80 -16.42 -25.31
CA GLU A 190 23.27 -16.25 -25.28
C GLU A 190 23.80 -15.63 -26.57
N THR A 191 23.18 -14.53 -27.02
CA THR A 191 23.74 -13.65 -28.03
C THR A 191 24.69 -12.66 -27.36
N LYS A 192 25.60 -12.08 -28.17
CA LYS A 192 26.64 -11.13 -27.71
C LYS A 192 26.07 -10.15 -26.69
N LEU A 193 26.86 -9.86 -25.64
CA LEU A 193 26.49 -8.88 -24.64
C LEU A 193 26.04 -7.57 -25.32
N PRO A 194 24.88 -7.02 -24.94
CA PRO A 194 24.45 -5.73 -25.42
C PRO A 194 25.54 -4.69 -25.20
N THR A 195 25.90 -3.94 -26.24
CA THR A 195 26.86 -2.84 -26.13
C THR A 195 26.18 -1.50 -25.84
N ASP A 196 24.84 -1.46 -25.91
CA ASP A 196 24.02 -0.24 -25.89
C ASP A 196 23.30 0.01 -24.54
N ARG A 197 23.44 -0.91 -23.57
CA ARG A 197 22.69 -0.84 -22.30
C ARG A 197 23.46 -1.51 -21.15
N PRO A 198 23.21 -1.12 -19.89
CA PRO A 198 23.88 -1.71 -18.73
C PRO A 198 23.50 -3.18 -18.56
N VAL A 199 24.50 -4.02 -18.31
CA VAL A 199 24.34 -5.45 -18.01
C VAL A 199 24.87 -5.72 -16.62
N HIS A 200 24.03 -6.23 -15.73
CA HIS A 200 24.41 -6.52 -14.35
C HIS A 200 23.72 -7.77 -13.82
N TYR A 201 24.45 -8.53 -13.01
CA TYR A 201 23.96 -9.77 -12.42
C TYR A 201 23.67 -9.57 -10.93
N ILE A 202 22.49 -10.00 -10.49
CA ILE A 202 22.07 -9.95 -9.09
C ILE A 202 22.13 -11.37 -8.50
N PRO A 203 22.88 -11.59 -7.40
CA PRO A 203 22.85 -12.88 -6.71
C PRO A 203 21.52 -13.05 -5.99
N HIS A 204 21.16 -14.31 -5.76
CA HIS A 204 19.95 -14.68 -5.04
C HIS A 204 20.25 -15.69 -3.95
N HIS A 205 19.38 -15.78 -2.95
CA HIS A 205 19.48 -16.77 -1.89
C HIS A 205 18.12 -17.12 -1.29
N PRO A 206 17.96 -18.34 -0.76
CA PRO A 206 16.76 -18.72 -0.01
C PRO A 206 16.75 -18.04 1.37
N VAL A 207 15.57 -17.56 1.76
CA VAL A 207 15.24 -17.13 3.12
C VAL A 207 14.03 -17.93 3.61
N ALA A 208 14.08 -18.38 4.85
CA ALA A 208 12.96 -19.09 5.46
C ALA A 208 11.73 -18.16 5.59
N LYS A 209 10.55 -18.73 5.35
CA LYS A 209 9.26 -18.08 5.51
C LYS A 209 8.41 -18.91 6.46
N GLU A 210 7.71 -18.25 7.37
CA GLU A 210 6.69 -18.87 8.20
C GLU A 210 5.44 -19.15 7.32
N SER A 211 5.48 -20.25 6.59
CA SER A 211 4.39 -20.70 5.73
C SER A 211 4.37 -22.21 5.68
N SER A 212 3.19 -22.79 5.86
CA SER A 212 2.96 -24.24 5.79
C SER A 212 3.11 -24.81 4.38
N THR A 213 2.88 -24.00 3.34
CA THR A 213 2.87 -24.44 1.94
C THR A 213 4.12 -24.04 1.15
N THR A 214 4.77 -22.93 1.50
CA THR A 214 6.02 -22.49 0.85
C THR A 214 7.00 -21.94 1.90
N PRO A 215 7.74 -22.82 2.60
CA PRO A 215 8.64 -22.45 3.69
C PRO A 215 9.87 -21.63 3.26
N ILE A 216 10.04 -21.34 1.97
CA ILE A 216 11.14 -20.52 1.46
C ILE A 216 10.66 -19.40 0.54
N ARG A 217 11.40 -18.30 0.54
CA ARG A 217 11.33 -17.24 -0.48
C ARG A 217 12.71 -17.03 -1.10
N ILE A 218 12.75 -16.70 -2.38
CA ILE A 218 13.97 -16.29 -3.07
C ILE A 218 14.13 -14.78 -2.89
N VAL A 219 15.27 -14.35 -2.34
CA VAL A 219 15.64 -12.95 -2.21
C VAL A 219 16.73 -12.64 -3.21
N TYR A 220 16.52 -11.59 -4.01
CA TYR A 220 17.48 -11.08 -4.97
C TYR A 220 18.22 -9.87 -4.36
N ASP A 221 19.54 -9.94 -4.31
CA ASP A 221 20.39 -8.95 -3.65
C ASP A 221 20.89 -7.89 -4.65
N CYS A 222 20.13 -6.81 -4.79
CA CYS A 222 20.48 -5.65 -5.62
C CYS A 222 21.52 -4.73 -4.97
N SER A 223 21.96 -5.02 -3.74
CA SER A 223 23.01 -4.29 -3.04
C SER A 223 24.38 -4.96 -3.17
N CYS A 224 24.45 -6.08 -3.90
CA CYS A 224 25.70 -6.78 -4.14
C CYS A 224 26.67 -5.90 -4.94
N LYS A 225 27.89 -5.75 -4.41
CA LYS A 225 29.02 -5.09 -5.07
C LYS A 225 30.06 -6.10 -5.52
N ASP A 226 30.76 -5.76 -6.60
CA ASP A 226 31.92 -6.48 -7.07
C ASP A 226 33.20 -5.75 -6.66
N GLY A 227 33.72 -6.02 -5.47
CA GLY A 227 34.82 -5.24 -4.88
C GLY A 227 34.36 -3.94 -4.20
N ARG A 228 35.32 -3.14 -3.72
CA ARG A 228 35.04 -1.91 -2.95
C ARG A 228 34.68 -0.70 -3.83
N ASP A 229 35.29 -0.60 -5.00
CA ASP A 229 35.22 0.60 -5.85
C ASP A 229 34.07 0.55 -6.87
N ASN A 230 33.46 -0.61 -7.07
CA ASN A 230 32.36 -0.76 -8.02
C ASN A 230 30.99 -0.54 -7.35
N PRO A 231 30.07 0.15 -8.04
CA PRO A 231 28.73 0.38 -7.53
C PRO A 231 27.88 -0.91 -7.56
N SER A 232 26.92 -1.00 -6.63
CA SER A 232 25.81 -1.95 -6.73
C SER A 232 24.66 -1.39 -7.58
N LEU A 233 23.75 -2.25 -8.04
CA LEU A 233 22.54 -1.81 -8.74
C LEU A 233 21.76 -0.75 -7.93
N ASN A 234 21.56 -0.98 -6.63
CA ASN A 234 20.86 -0.03 -5.77
C ASN A 234 21.56 1.34 -5.63
N GLU A 235 22.89 1.40 -5.80
CA GLU A 235 23.63 2.66 -5.76
C GLU A 235 23.52 3.45 -7.07
N CYS A 236 23.33 2.77 -8.19
CA CYS A 236 23.09 3.40 -9.50
C CYS A 236 21.65 3.91 -9.65
N LEU A 237 20.71 3.43 -8.83
CA LEU A 237 19.30 3.78 -8.89
C LEU A 237 18.94 4.87 -7.88
N GLU A 238 18.06 5.78 -8.28
CA GLU A 238 17.47 6.78 -7.40
C GLU A 238 16.50 6.09 -6.44
N SER A 239 16.89 6.08 -5.17
CA SER A 239 16.02 5.70 -4.07
C SER A 239 15.34 6.95 -3.55
N HIS A 240 14.13 7.20 -4.01
CA HIS A 240 13.26 8.16 -3.33
C HIS A 240 12.57 7.46 -2.17
N PRO A 241 12.33 8.15 -1.04
CA PRO A 241 11.53 7.57 0.01
C PRO A 241 10.17 7.18 -0.59
N PRO A 242 9.58 6.05 -0.20
CA PRO A 242 8.23 5.72 -0.62
C PRO A 242 7.32 6.89 -0.22
N VAL A 243 6.30 7.16 -1.04
CA VAL A 243 5.26 8.13 -0.65
C VAL A 243 4.60 7.53 0.59
N MET A 244 5.02 7.98 1.77
CA MET A 244 4.45 7.51 3.01
C MET A 244 3.01 8.01 3.03
N ASN A 245 2.09 7.07 2.91
CA ASN A 245 0.71 7.35 3.19
C ASN A 245 0.61 7.71 4.68
N ASP A 246 -0.11 8.79 4.99
CA ASP A 246 -0.48 9.09 6.36
C ASP A 246 -1.42 7.98 6.87
N ILE A 247 -0.84 6.96 7.51
CA ILE A 247 -1.57 5.81 8.05
C ILE A 247 -2.63 6.29 9.03
N THR A 248 -2.32 7.29 9.85
CA THR A 248 -3.25 7.88 10.79
C THR A 248 -4.44 8.50 10.06
N GLY A 249 -4.17 9.31 9.04
CA GLY A 249 -5.21 9.89 8.17
C GLY A 249 -6.05 8.83 7.43
N ILE A 250 -5.41 7.76 6.94
CA ILE A 250 -6.12 6.62 6.33
C ILE A 250 -7.05 5.95 7.34
N LEU A 251 -6.56 5.61 8.53
CA LEU A 251 -7.34 4.95 9.58
C LEU A 251 -8.51 5.82 10.04
N MET A 252 -8.29 7.13 10.17
CA MET A 252 -9.35 8.08 10.52
C MET A 252 -10.44 8.14 9.45
N ARG A 253 -10.08 8.23 8.16
CA ARG A 253 -11.05 8.19 7.05
C ARG A 253 -11.79 6.86 6.98
N PHE A 254 -11.10 5.76 7.23
CA PHE A 254 -11.67 4.41 7.26
C PHE A 254 -12.74 4.28 8.35
N ARG A 255 -12.52 4.88 9.53
CA ARG A 255 -13.48 4.90 10.64
C ARG A 255 -14.61 5.93 10.49
N ALA A 256 -14.40 6.98 9.71
CA ALA A 256 -15.38 8.07 9.55
C ALA A 256 -16.54 7.72 8.59
N LYS A 257 -16.40 6.68 7.76
CA LYS A 257 -17.42 6.26 6.78
C LYS A 257 -18.14 5.00 7.26
N LYS A 258 -19.43 4.88 6.93
CA LYS A 258 -20.28 3.73 7.32
C LYS A 258 -19.82 2.41 6.70
N TYR A 259 -19.28 2.48 5.49
CA TYR A 259 -18.79 1.31 4.74
C TYR A 259 -17.36 1.58 4.30
N ALA A 260 -16.52 0.55 4.39
CA ALA A 260 -15.14 0.60 3.97
C ALA A 260 -14.78 -0.71 3.25
N THR A 261 -14.08 -0.58 2.13
CA THR A 261 -13.66 -1.72 1.30
C THR A 261 -12.14 -1.81 1.34
N THR A 262 -11.63 -3.02 1.59
CA THR A 262 -10.21 -3.34 1.51
C THR A 262 -9.98 -4.31 0.37
N SER A 263 -8.90 -4.13 -0.38
CA SER A 263 -8.46 -5.05 -1.41
C SER A 263 -6.95 -5.21 -1.32
N ASP A 264 -6.45 -6.42 -1.50
CA ASP A 264 -5.02 -6.72 -1.54
C ASP A 264 -4.55 -6.82 -3.00
N LEU A 265 -3.43 -6.18 -3.31
CA LEU A 265 -2.81 -6.27 -4.63
C LEU A 265 -1.77 -7.38 -4.61
N GLU A 266 -2.21 -8.60 -4.91
CA GLU A 266 -1.33 -9.76 -4.93
C GLU A 266 -0.14 -9.52 -5.87
N LYS A 267 1.07 -9.52 -5.30
CA LYS A 267 2.33 -9.35 -6.03
C LYS A 267 2.38 -8.06 -6.85
N ALA A 268 1.94 -6.95 -6.26
CA ALA A 268 1.84 -5.63 -6.90
C ALA A 268 3.07 -5.21 -7.74
N PHE A 269 4.30 -5.42 -7.24
CA PHE A 269 5.52 -5.10 -7.98
C PHE A 269 5.63 -5.88 -9.30
N LEU A 270 5.30 -7.18 -9.26
CA LEU A 270 5.42 -8.07 -10.41
C LEU A 270 4.37 -7.79 -11.50
N GLN A 271 3.32 -7.03 -11.18
CA GLN A 271 2.32 -6.57 -12.15
C GLN A 271 2.84 -5.41 -13.03
N ILE A 272 3.93 -4.76 -12.62
CA ILE A 272 4.57 -3.67 -13.35
C ILE A 272 5.74 -4.26 -14.15
N GLN A 273 5.69 -4.13 -15.47
CA GLN A 273 6.76 -4.54 -16.37
C GLN A 273 7.93 -3.56 -16.32
N LEU A 274 9.13 -4.06 -16.57
CA LEU A 274 10.32 -3.26 -16.79
C LEU A 274 10.50 -2.98 -18.28
N ASP A 275 10.92 -1.74 -18.57
CA ASP A 275 11.38 -1.34 -19.89
C ASP A 275 12.47 -2.29 -20.39
N GLU A 276 12.41 -2.67 -21.66
CA GLU A 276 13.30 -3.68 -22.25
C GLU A 276 14.78 -3.30 -22.12
N LYS A 277 15.09 -2.00 -22.15
CA LYS A 277 16.47 -1.50 -22.02
C LYS A 277 17.05 -1.74 -20.62
N ASP A 278 16.18 -1.82 -19.62
CA ASP A 278 16.57 -1.89 -18.21
C ASP A 278 16.60 -3.33 -17.68
N ARG A 279 15.97 -4.29 -18.37
CA ARG A 279 15.88 -5.70 -17.92
C ARG A 279 17.25 -6.34 -17.71
N ASP A 280 18.23 -5.99 -18.54
CA ASP A 280 19.58 -6.57 -18.49
C ASP A 280 20.39 -6.12 -17.26
N ALA A 281 19.92 -5.11 -16.51
CA ALA A 281 20.48 -4.75 -15.21
C ALA A 281 20.06 -5.71 -14.08
N THR A 282 19.14 -6.65 -14.35
CA THR A 282 18.52 -7.54 -13.35
C THR A 282 18.76 -9.02 -13.64
N ARG A 283 19.87 -9.34 -14.33
CA ARG A 283 20.16 -10.73 -14.72
C ARG A 283 20.49 -11.58 -13.50
N PHE A 284 20.18 -12.86 -13.53
CA PHE A 284 20.61 -13.81 -12.51
C PHE A 284 20.82 -15.19 -13.12
N LEU A 285 21.51 -16.07 -12.38
CA LEU A 285 21.90 -17.39 -12.87
C LEU A 285 21.17 -18.47 -12.10
N TRP A 286 20.65 -19.48 -12.80
CA TRP A 286 20.10 -20.67 -12.17
C TRP A 286 20.37 -21.93 -12.98
N LEU A 287 20.14 -23.10 -12.38
CA LEU A 287 20.26 -24.39 -13.04
C LEU A 287 19.26 -24.51 -14.20
N SER A 288 19.71 -25.07 -15.33
CA SER A 288 18.83 -25.43 -16.46
C SER A 288 17.85 -26.54 -16.09
N ASP A 289 18.32 -27.50 -15.28
CA ASP A 289 17.49 -28.52 -14.66
C ASP A 289 17.60 -28.40 -13.13
N PRO A 290 16.54 -27.95 -12.44
CA PRO A 290 16.56 -27.80 -10.99
C PRO A 290 16.73 -29.12 -10.22
N THR A 291 16.49 -30.27 -10.85
CA THR A 291 16.65 -31.59 -10.23
C THR A 291 18.09 -32.08 -10.28
N ASN A 292 18.91 -31.50 -11.16
CA ASN A 292 20.30 -31.87 -11.36
C ASN A 292 21.23 -30.71 -10.99
N THR A 293 21.91 -30.83 -9.86
CA THR A 293 22.87 -29.82 -9.36
C THR A 293 24.10 -29.65 -10.24
N SER A 294 24.37 -30.58 -11.14
CA SER A 294 25.46 -30.54 -12.12
C SER A 294 25.02 -29.99 -13.48
N SER A 295 23.74 -29.62 -13.63
CA SER A 295 23.24 -29.03 -14.88
C SER A 295 23.87 -27.65 -15.13
N PRO A 296 24.03 -27.24 -16.41
CA PRO A 296 24.62 -25.96 -16.73
C PRO A 296 23.78 -24.82 -16.18
N LEU A 297 24.45 -23.74 -15.78
CA LEU A 297 23.80 -22.49 -15.38
C LEU A 297 23.31 -21.75 -16.61
N ILE A 298 22.05 -21.33 -16.56
CA ILE A 298 21.41 -20.47 -17.56
C ILE A 298 21.14 -19.09 -16.98
N THR A 299 21.13 -18.10 -17.86
CA THR A 299 20.89 -16.71 -17.48
C THR A 299 19.41 -16.37 -17.64
N TYR A 300 18.83 -15.85 -16.57
CA TYR A 300 17.50 -15.26 -16.53
C TYR A 300 17.60 -13.75 -16.34
N ARG A 301 16.56 -13.01 -16.71
CA ARG A 301 16.40 -11.59 -16.38
C ARG A 301 14.96 -11.30 -15.96
N PHE A 302 14.76 -10.26 -15.16
CA PHE A 302 13.41 -9.83 -14.80
C PHE A 302 12.74 -9.05 -15.94
N LYS A 303 11.50 -9.43 -16.22
CA LYS A 303 10.57 -8.68 -17.09
C LYS A 303 9.68 -7.75 -16.28
N SER A 304 9.54 -7.98 -14.98
CA SER A 304 8.76 -7.15 -14.06
C SER A 304 9.61 -6.53 -12.97
N VAL A 305 9.11 -5.47 -12.32
CA VAL A 305 9.78 -4.82 -11.19
C VAL A 305 9.96 -5.84 -10.07
N LEU A 306 11.22 -6.13 -9.73
CA LEU A 306 11.56 -7.18 -8.78
C LEU A 306 11.52 -6.70 -7.32
N PHE A 307 11.41 -7.66 -6.40
CA PHE A 307 11.52 -7.40 -4.97
C PHE A 307 12.99 -7.48 -4.54
N GLY A 308 13.55 -6.37 -4.04
CA GLY A 308 14.96 -6.28 -3.62
C GLY A 308 15.67 -5.01 -4.09
N ALA A 309 15.13 -4.33 -5.11
CA ALA A 309 15.62 -3.02 -5.52
C ALA A 309 15.04 -1.91 -4.63
N THR A 310 15.87 -0.93 -4.26
CA THR A 310 15.48 0.22 -3.42
C THR A 310 14.41 1.07 -4.09
N CYS A 311 14.38 1.12 -5.42
CA CYS A 311 13.41 1.89 -6.18
C CYS A 311 12.03 1.22 -6.32
N SER A 312 11.89 -0.08 -6.06
CA SER A 312 10.63 -0.81 -6.32
C SER A 312 9.41 -0.21 -5.61
N PRO A 313 9.47 0.16 -4.31
CA PRO A 313 8.36 0.84 -3.63
C PRO A 313 7.99 2.19 -4.25
N PHE A 314 8.98 2.94 -4.71
CA PHE A 314 8.79 4.23 -5.38
C PHE A 314 8.09 4.06 -6.73
N ILE A 315 8.54 3.10 -7.56
CA ILE A 315 7.94 2.79 -8.86
C ILE A 315 6.47 2.39 -8.70
N LEU A 316 6.16 1.56 -7.69
CA LEU A 316 4.78 1.15 -7.40
C LEU A 316 3.93 2.35 -6.99
N SER A 317 4.42 3.20 -6.10
CA SER A 317 3.71 4.40 -5.64
C SER A 317 3.41 5.34 -6.80
N ALA A 318 4.38 5.60 -7.68
CA ALA A 318 4.20 6.41 -8.88
C ALA A 318 3.17 5.80 -9.85
N THR A 319 3.21 4.48 -10.04
CA THR A 319 2.28 3.75 -10.89
C THR A 319 0.85 3.86 -10.38
N LEU A 320 0.64 3.65 -9.08
CA LEU A 320 -0.67 3.77 -8.44
C LEU A 320 -1.22 5.20 -8.54
N LEU A 321 -0.39 6.22 -8.28
CA LEU A 321 -0.79 7.62 -8.43
C LEU A 321 -1.19 7.96 -9.87
N LYS A 322 -0.44 7.45 -10.86
CA LYS A 322 -0.80 7.60 -12.27
C LYS A 322 -2.13 6.92 -12.60
N HIS A 323 -2.34 5.70 -12.10
CA HIS A 323 -3.59 4.96 -12.26
C HIS A 323 -4.79 5.74 -11.69
N PHE A 324 -4.67 6.19 -10.43
CA PHE A 324 -5.74 6.92 -9.75
C PHE A 324 -6.01 8.27 -10.41
N LYS A 325 -5.00 9.05 -10.80
CA LYS A 325 -5.22 10.31 -11.53
C LYS A 325 -6.03 10.10 -12.80
N ARG A 326 -5.72 9.06 -13.58
CA ARG A 326 -6.46 8.72 -14.81
C ARG A 326 -7.93 8.37 -14.50
N LYS A 327 -8.16 7.59 -13.44
CA LYS A 327 -9.51 7.15 -13.06
C LYS A 327 -10.33 8.23 -12.34
N SER A 328 -9.71 9.13 -11.60
CA SER A 328 -10.40 10.25 -10.94
C SER A 328 -10.89 11.34 -11.90
N GLY A 329 -10.39 11.36 -13.15
CA GLY A 329 -10.96 12.16 -14.24
C GLY A 329 -12.23 11.56 -14.84
N GLU A 330 -12.47 10.26 -14.64
CA GLU A 330 -13.74 9.59 -14.89
C GLU A 330 -14.54 9.68 -13.59
N THR A 331 -15.33 10.73 -13.43
CA THR A 331 -16.22 10.93 -12.28
C THR A 331 -16.94 9.61 -11.96
N PHE A 332 -16.62 9.00 -10.82
CA PHE A 332 -17.38 7.89 -10.26
C PHE A 332 -18.78 8.42 -9.93
N ARG A 333 -19.67 8.39 -10.92
CA ARG A 333 -21.11 8.55 -10.74
C ARG A 333 -21.59 7.26 -10.09
N TYR A 334 -21.69 7.27 -8.77
CA TYR A 334 -22.56 6.31 -8.08
C TYR A 334 -23.98 6.57 -8.58
N THR A 335 -24.60 5.53 -9.13
CA THR A 335 -26.05 5.44 -9.29
C THR A 335 -26.65 4.89 -8.01
#